data_AF-A0A941EKV4-F1
#
_entry.id   AF-A0A941EKV4-F1
#
_cell.length_a   1.000
_cell.length_b   1.000
_cell.length_c   1.000
_cell.angle_alpha   90.00
_cell.angle_beta   90.00
_cell.angle_gamma   90.00
#
_symmetry.space_group_name_H-M   'P 1'
#
loop_
_entity.id
_entity.type
_entity.pdbx_description
1 polymer ?
#
loop_
_entity_poly.entity_id
_entity_poly.type
_entity_poly.pdbx_seq_one_letter_code
_entity_poly.pdbx_strand_id
1 'polypeptide(L)'
;MRASLAVEAISAAHRAGMVAGNAVMHIDRRPQCHSKLYRNVLRCLEIRQSNGRTGSCLDGAAAESFFATIEAEIGVAFWPDRASGRRDIENWIRSYNERRPHSALGYRTPHWATAL
;
A
#
# COMPACT_ATOMS: atom_id res chain seq x y z
N MET A 1 14.61 7.76 -0.32
CA MET A 1 13.69 7.13 0.65
C MET A 1 14.41 5.97 1.36
N ARG A 2 14.15 5.72 2.66
CA ARG A 2 14.87 4.71 3.46
C ARG A 2 14.24 3.32 3.33
N ALA A 3 15.05 2.27 3.31
CA ALA A 3 14.58 0.88 3.33
C ALA A 3 13.82 0.50 4.61
N SER A 4 14.14 1.16 5.73
CA SER A 4 13.44 0.95 7.01
C SER A 4 11.95 1.24 6.90
N LEU A 5 11.53 2.22 6.10
CA LEU A 5 10.11 2.55 5.93
C LEU A 5 9.34 1.42 5.25
N ALA A 6 9.93 0.80 4.22
CA ALA A 6 9.32 -0.34 3.53
C ALA A 6 9.23 -1.56 4.46
N VAL A 7 10.28 -1.79 5.26
CA VAL A 7 10.31 -2.84 6.29
C VAL A 7 9.24 -2.64 7.35
N GLU A 8 9.10 -1.43 7.88
CA GLU A 8 8.09 -1.07 8.87
C GLU A 8 6.68 -1.31 8.32
N ALA A 9 6.42 -0.89 7.06
CA ALA A 9 5.13 -1.07 6.41
C ALA A 9 4.74 -2.54 6.26
N ILE A 10 5.60 -3.38 5.67
CA ILE A 10 5.28 -4.80 5.46
C ILE A 10 5.17 -5.57 6.78
N SER A 11 6.00 -5.23 7.77
CA SER A 11 5.93 -5.84 9.10
C SER A 11 4.63 -5.45 9.82
N ALA A 12 4.17 -4.22 9.66
CA ALA A 12 2.90 -3.77 10.22
C ALA A 12 1.71 -4.48 9.56
N ALA A 13 1.71 -4.62 8.23
CA ALA A 13 0.67 -5.35 7.50
C ALA A 13 0.60 -6.83 7.93
N HIS A 14 1.75 -7.47 8.10
CA HIS A 14 1.81 -8.85 8.59
C HIS A 14 1.26 -8.97 10.03
N ARG A 15 1.68 -8.07 10.95
CA ARG A 15 1.14 -8.05 12.33
C ARG A 15 -0.36 -7.78 12.39
N ALA A 16 -0.90 -7.03 11.44
CA ALA A 16 -2.33 -6.74 11.34
C ALA A 16 -3.14 -7.90 10.73
N GLY A 17 -2.51 -9.02 10.37
CA GLY A 17 -3.19 -10.16 9.75
C GLY A 17 -3.58 -9.94 8.28
N MET A 18 -3.02 -8.90 7.63
CA MET A 18 -3.35 -8.55 6.23
C MET A 18 -2.52 -9.34 5.21
N VAL A 19 -1.66 -10.25 5.67
CA VAL A 19 -0.76 -11.04 4.82
C VAL A 19 -1.14 -12.51 4.98
N ALA A 20 -1.64 -13.11 3.90
CA ALA A 20 -1.98 -14.53 3.87
C ALA A 20 -0.73 -15.43 3.88
N GLY A 21 -0.91 -16.71 4.25
CA GLY A 21 0.15 -17.71 4.10
C GLY A 21 0.60 -17.82 2.63
N ASN A 22 1.91 -17.93 2.41
CA ASN A 22 2.53 -17.93 1.07
C ASN A 22 2.24 -16.66 0.24
N ALA A 23 1.97 -15.53 0.88
CA ALA A 23 1.70 -14.27 0.19
C ALA A 23 2.83 -13.89 -0.79
N VAL A 24 2.42 -13.26 -1.88
CA VAL A 24 3.33 -12.67 -2.86
C VAL A 24 3.27 -11.15 -2.71
N MET A 25 4.41 -10.55 -2.34
CA MET A 25 4.57 -9.10 -2.40
C MET A 25 5.01 -8.73 -3.82
N HIS A 26 4.06 -8.29 -4.64
CA HIS A 26 4.37 -7.71 -5.94
C HIS A 26 4.76 -6.24 -5.77
N ILE A 27 5.97 -5.88 -6.19
CA ILE A 27 6.47 -4.52 -6.02
C ILE A 27 7.29 -4.06 -7.23
N ASP A 28 7.18 -2.78 -7.54
CA ASP A 28 8.02 -2.15 -8.55
C ASP A 28 9.49 -2.17 -8.13
N ARG A 29 10.37 -1.92 -9.11
CA ARG A 29 11.82 -1.98 -8.94
C ARG A 29 12.44 -0.83 -8.14
N ARG A 30 11.73 -0.27 -7.16
CA ARG A 30 12.22 0.86 -6.37
C ARG A 30 13.36 0.42 -5.44
N PRO A 31 14.48 1.18 -5.35
CA PRO A 31 15.69 0.72 -4.64
C PRO A 31 15.47 0.26 -3.19
N GLN A 32 14.60 0.93 -2.44
CA GLN A 32 14.31 0.59 -1.05
C GLN A 32 13.70 -0.82 -0.88
N CYS A 33 12.97 -1.30 -1.88
CA CYS A 33 12.29 -2.60 -1.92
C CYS A 33 13.19 -3.72 -2.45
N HIS A 34 14.44 -3.39 -2.83
CA HIS A 34 15.46 -4.35 -3.26
C HIS A 34 16.65 -4.43 -2.29
N SER A 35 16.61 -3.63 -1.21
CA SER A 35 17.64 -3.65 -0.17
C SER A 35 17.78 -5.05 0.45
N LYS A 36 18.98 -5.37 0.93
CA LYS A 36 19.24 -6.63 1.67
C LYS A 36 18.32 -6.74 2.89
N LEU A 37 18.14 -5.63 3.61
CA LEU A 37 17.28 -5.55 4.78
C LEU A 37 15.83 -5.95 4.46
N TYR A 38 15.24 -5.35 3.43
CA TYR A 38 13.86 -5.63 3.03
C TYR A 38 13.68 -7.10 2.61
N ARG A 39 14.58 -7.62 1.77
CA ARG A 39 14.54 -9.03 1.32
C ARG A 39 14.69 -10.03 2.48
N ASN A 40 15.49 -9.70 3.48
CA ASN A 40 15.63 -10.54 4.68
C ASN A 40 14.33 -10.57 5.48
N VAL A 41 13.68 -9.41 5.66
CA VAL A 41 12.40 -9.33 6.37
C VAL A 41 11.31 -10.09 5.64
N LEU A 42 11.17 -9.94 4.32
CA LEU A 42 10.22 -10.73 3.54
C LEU A 42 10.41 -12.23 3.72
N ARG A 43 11.67 -12.69 3.73
CA ARG A 43 12.00 -14.10 3.97
C ARG A 43 11.59 -14.56 5.37
N CYS A 44 11.87 -13.77 6.40
CA CYS A 44 11.48 -14.10 7.78
C CYS A 44 9.95 -14.13 7.97
N LEU A 45 9.21 -13.36 7.17
CA LEU A 45 7.75 -13.34 7.17
C LEU A 45 7.13 -14.35 6.19
N GLU A 46 7.95 -15.19 5.55
CA GLU A 46 7.51 -16.17 4.54
C GLU A 46 6.75 -15.55 3.34
N ILE A 47 7.11 -14.31 2.99
CA ILE A 47 6.54 -13.57 1.87
C ILE A 47 7.45 -13.68 0.66
N ARG A 48 6.92 -14.12 -0.48
CA ARG A 48 7.68 -14.18 -1.73
C ARG A 48 7.62 -12.83 -2.44
N GLN A 49 8.78 -12.27 -2.76
CA GLN A 49 8.84 -11.07 -3.60
C GLN A 49 8.62 -11.43 -5.08
N SER A 50 7.80 -10.64 -5.77
CA SER A 50 7.65 -10.63 -7.22
C SER A 50 7.85 -9.21 -7.74
N ASN A 51 8.40 -9.07 -8.95
CA ASN A 51 8.59 -7.76 -9.58
C ASN A 51 8.00 -7.78 -11.00
N GLY A 52 7.46 -6.66 -11.42
CA GLY A 52 6.91 -6.47 -12.75
C GLY A 52 7.92 -6.68 -13.89
N ARG A 53 7.40 -6.83 -15.12
CA ARG A 53 8.24 -6.95 -16.32
C ARG A 53 9.03 -5.65 -16.51
N THR A 54 10.31 -5.74 -16.87
CA THR A 54 11.10 -4.55 -17.21
C THR A 54 10.41 -3.76 -18.33
N GLY A 55 10.16 -2.47 -18.09
CA GLY A 55 9.50 -1.58 -19.05
C GLY A 55 7.97 -1.65 -19.07
N SER A 56 7.33 -2.40 -18.17
CA SER A 56 5.87 -2.38 -17.98
C SER A 56 5.50 -1.41 -16.86
N CYS A 57 4.70 -0.37 -17.18
CA CYS A 57 4.10 0.51 -16.18
C CYS A 57 2.75 -0.03 -15.64
N LEU A 58 2.21 -1.08 -16.25
CA LEU A 58 0.89 -1.61 -15.92
C LEU A 58 0.87 -2.32 -14.56
N ASP A 59 2.00 -2.92 -14.18
CA ASP A 59 2.12 -3.74 -12.97
C ASP A 59 1.95 -2.90 -11.68
N GLY A 60 2.32 -1.61 -11.73
CA GLY A 60 2.15 -0.65 -10.63
C GLY A 60 0.93 0.27 -10.77
N ALA A 61 0.24 0.25 -11.92
CA ALA A 61 -0.77 1.26 -12.28
C ALA A 61 -1.93 1.36 -11.28
N ALA A 62 -2.36 0.25 -10.69
CA ALA A 62 -3.43 0.27 -9.68
C ALA A 62 -2.99 1.01 -8.40
N ALA A 63 -1.76 0.78 -7.93
CA ALA A 63 -1.21 1.48 -6.78
C ALA A 63 -0.96 2.96 -7.11
N GLU A 64 -0.45 3.26 -8.31
CA GLU A 64 -0.23 4.65 -8.75
C GLU A 64 -1.54 5.43 -8.88
N SER A 65 -2.59 4.83 -9.43
CA SER A 65 -3.92 5.45 -9.52
C SER A 65 -4.53 5.72 -8.15
N PHE A 66 -4.34 4.79 -7.20
CA PHE A 66 -4.75 5.00 -5.81
C PHE A 66 -4.03 6.20 -5.18
N PHE A 67 -2.71 6.29 -5.32
CA PHE A 67 -1.94 7.43 -4.78
C PHE A 67 -2.30 8.75 -5.47
N ALA A 68 -2.52 8.76 -6.78
CA ALA A 68 -2.97 9.95 -7.51
C ALA A 68 -4.33 10.44 -7.01
N THR A 69 -5.23 9.51 -6.65
CA THR A 69 -6.55 9.86 -6.08
C THR A 69 -6.41 10.52 -4.71
N ILE A 70 -5.52 9.99 -3.85
CA ILE A 70 -5.20 10.61 -2.55
C ILE A 70 -4.70 12.04 -2.75
N GLU A 71 -3.69 12.22 -3.61
CA GLU A 71 -3.07 13.52 -3.84
C GLU A 71 -4.06 14.54 -4.43
N ALA A 72 -4.96 14.09 -5.33
CA ALA A 72 -5.98 14.94 -5.92
C ALA A 72 -7.06 15.38 -4.90
N GLU A 73 -7.45 14.50 -3.98
CA GLU A 73 -8.58 14.75 -3.07
C GLU A 73 -8.17 15.39 -1.75
N ILE A 74 -7.04 14.98 -1.18
CA ILE A 74 -6.47 15.65 -0.01
C ILE A 74 -5.83 16.99 -0.43
N GLY A 75 -5.41 17.09 -1.70
CA GLY A 75 -4.79 18.27 -2.27
C GLY A 75 -3.35 18.48 -1.79
N VAL A 76 -2.81 19.67 -2.08
CA VAL A 76 -1.48 20.13 -1.63
C VAL A 76 -1.54 20.63 -0.18
N ALA A 77 -2.19 19.85 0.70
CA ALA A 77 -2.40 20.23 2.09
C ALA A 77 -1.06 20.56 2.77
N PHE A 78 -0.90 21.83 3.15
CA PHE A 78 0.18 22.21 4.05
C PHE A 78 -0.18 21.74 5.45
N TRP A 79 0.38 20.59 5.84
CA TRP A 79 0.26 20.14 7.22
C TRP A 79 1.23 20.91 8.11
N PRO A 80 0.78 21.41 9.28
CA PRO A 80 1.65 22.11 10.23
C PRO A 80 2.75 21.18 10.79
N ASP A 81 2.48 19.89 10.81
CA ASP A 81 3.40 18.86 11.28
C ASP A 81 3.11 17.49 10.64
N ARG A 82 4.06 16.57 10.75
CA ARG A 82 3.95 15.23 10.17
C ARG A 82 2.80 14.39 10.75
N ALA A 83 2.46 14.58 12.03
CA ALA A 83 1.38 13.83 12.67
C ALA A 83 0.01 14.28 12.15
N SER A 84 -0.15 15.57 11.86
CA SER A 84 -1.35 16.10 11.19
C SER A 84 -1.52 15.47 9.80
N GLY A 85 -0.47 15.45 8.98
CA GLY A 85 -0.54 14.79 7.66
C GLY A 85 -0.80 13.29 7.72
N ARG A 86 -0.21 12.62 8.71
CA ARG A 86 -0.50 11.20 8.95
C ARG A 86 -1.98 10.96 9.27
N ARG A 87 -2.58 11.76 10.15
CA ARG A 87 -4.00 11.64 10.52
C ARG A 87 -4.93 11.85 9.33
N ASP A 88 -4.64 12.85 8.49
CA ASP A 88 -5.47 13.13 7.32
C ASP A 88 -5.41 11.98 6.30
N ILE A 89 -4.21 11.46 6.02
CA ILE A 89 -4.04 10.29 5.15
C ILE A 89 -4.76 9.06 5.74
N GLU A 90 -4.61 8.79 7.05
CA GLU A 90 -5.29 7.68 7.71
C GLU A 90 -6.83 7.82 7.65
N ASN A 91 -7.36 9.03 7.85
CA ASN A 91 -8.77 9.33 7.75
C ASN A 91 -9.29 9.16 6.32
N TRP A 92 -8.53 9.62 5.32
CA TRP A 92 -8.88 9.46 3.93
C TRP A 92 -8.92 7.97 3.54
N ILE A 93 -7.89 7.19 3.92
CA ILE A 93 -7.83 5.73 3.66
C ILE A 93 -9.03 5.02 4.30
N ARG A 94 -9.40 5.40 5.53
CA ARG A 94 -10.58 4.86 6.20
C ARG A 94 -11.85 5.17 5.41
N SER A 95 -12.04 6.43 5.00
CA SER A 95 -13.21 6.84 4.20
C SER A 95 -13.27 6.09 2.87
N TYR A 96 -12.13 5.94 2.18
CA TYR A 96 -12.01 5.19 0.93
C TYR A 96 -12.46 3.73 1.08
N ASN A 97 -12.06 3.07 2.18
CA ASN A 97 -12.35 1.66 2.43
C ASN A 97 -13.74 1.41 3.02
N GLU A 98 -14.25 2.30 3.87
CA GLU A 98 -15.47 2.04 4.66
C GLU A 98 -16.69 2.80 4.16
N ARG A 99 -16.52 3.92 3.44
CA ARG A 99 -17.62 4.84 3.10
C ARG A 99 -17.80 5.07 1.62
N ARG A 100 -16.74 4.92 0.81
CA ARG A 100 -16.76 5.20 -0.63
C ARG A 100 -17.17 3.96 -1.43
N PRO A 101 -18.30 3.98 -2.15
CA PRO A 101 -18.64 2.91 -3.08
C PRO A 101 -17.80 2.97 -4.35
N HIS A 102 -17.38 1.82 -4.87
CA HIS A 102 -16.60 1.73 -6.12
C HIS A 102 -17.40 0.99 -7.18
N SER A 103 -17.45 1.53 -8.40
CA SER A 103 -18.16 0.91 -9.52
C SER A 103 -17.60 -0.48 -9.85
N ALA A 104 -16.27 -0.67 -9.76
CA ALA A 104 -15.60 -1.95 -9.92
C ALA A 104 -16.02 -3.01 -8.88
N LEU A 105 -16.60 -2.60 -7.75
CA LEU A 105 -17.11 -3.47 -6.69
C LEU A 105 -18.64 -3.55 -6.68
N GLY A 106 -19.30 -3.18 -7.79
CA GLY A 106 -20.76 -3.16 -7.88
C GLY A 106 -21.39 -2.10 -6.97
N TYR A 107 -20.75 -0.93 -6.87
CA TYR A 107 -21.14 0.17 -5.97
C TYR A 107 -21.15 -0.26 -4.49
N ARG A 108 -20.15 -1.05 -4.10
CA ARG A 108 -19.87 -1.41 -2.70
C ARG A 108 -18.53 -0.86 -2.25
N THR A 109 -18.34 -0.81 -0.95
CA THR A 109 -17.08 -0.34 -0.34
C THR A 109 -16.04 -1.47 -0.34
N PRO A 110 -14.73 -1.17 -0.34
CA PRO A 110 -13.69 -2.19 -0.27
C PRO A 110 -13.81 -3.06 0.98
N HIS A 111 -14.20 -2.47 2.11
CA HIS A 111 -14.43 -3.20 3.36
C HIS A 111 -15.47 -4.32 3.21
N TRP A 112 -16.52 -4.09 2.42
CA TRP A 112 -17.52 -5.11 2.13
C TRP A 112 -16.93 -6.28 1.33
N ALA A 113 -16.06 -5.99 0.36
CA ALA A 113 -15.46 -7.01 -0.50
C ALA A 113 -14.45 -7.91 0.23
N THR A 114 -13.81 -7.41 1.29
CA THR A 114 -12.86 -8.18 2.12
C THR A 114 -13.53 -9.09 3.16
N ALA A 115 -14.84 -9.02 3.33
CA ALA A 115 -15.60 -9.84 4.27
C ALA A 115 -16.19 -11.13 3.64
N LEU A 116 -15.86 -11.41 2.37
CA LEU A 116 -16.18 -12.62 1.62
C LEU A 116 -14.96 -13.53 1.52
#